data_AF-A0A821KNN8-F1
#
_entry.id   AF-A0A821KNN8-F1
#
_cell.length_a   1.000
_cell.length_b   1.000
_cell.length_c   1.000
_cell.angle_alpha   90.00
_cell.angle_beta   90.00
_cell.angle_gamma   90.00
#
_symmetry.space_group_name_H-M   'P 1'
#
loop_
_entity.id
_entity.type
_entity.pdbx_description
1 polymer ?
#
loop_
_entity_poly.entity_id
_entity_poly.type
_entity_poly.pdbx_seq_one_letter_code
_entity_poly.pdbx_strand_id
1 'polypeptide(L)'
;FSGESGSFILFTSCLGFSTSLDGTAPMCLHGYRVFYRIGSDAITFFVSAYVNCSDTNTQALADSIERTLIEVKTSFMKSNLFM
;
A
#
# COMPACT_ATOMS: atom_id res chain seq x y z
N PHE A 1 -9.74 -9.20 -12.64
CA PHE A 1 -9.18 -7.83 -12.70
C PHE A 1 -7.72 -7.90 -13.11
N SER A 2 -7.47 -8.17 -14.38
CA SER A 2 -6.15 -8.10 -15.01
C SER A 2 -6.20 -6.93 -15.97
N GLY A 3 -5.33 -5.93 -15.79
CA GLY A 3 -5.21 -4.81 -16.71
C GLY A 3 -4.86 -5.35 -18.09
N GLU A 4 -5.76 -5.20 -19.05
CA GLU A 4 -5.68 -5.79 -20.39
C GLU A 4 -4.48 -5.28 -21.22
N SER A 5 -3.67 -4.38 -20.67
CA SER A 5 -2.46 -3.80 -21.28
C SER A 5 -1.20 -3.90 -20.42
N GLY A 6 -1.20 -4.65 -19.32
CA GLY A 6 -0.09 -4.70 -18.35
C GLY A 6 0.02 -3.45 -17.46
N SER A 7 -0.94 -2.53 -17.57
CA SER A 7 -1.08 -1.34 -16.72
C SER A 7 -2.03 -1.63 -15.56
N PHE A 8 -1.52 -1.61 -14.33
CA PHE A 8 -2.32 -1.81 -13.12
C PHE A 8 -2.49 -0.47 -12.38
N ILE A 9 -3.73 -0.12 -12.02
CA ILE A 9 -4.06 1.04 -11.18
C ILE A 9 -3.37 0.92 -9.81
N LEU A 10 -3.22 -0.29 -9.29
CA LEU A 10 -2.48 -0.55 -8.08
C LEU A 10 -1.49 -1.67 -8.33
N PHE A 11 -0.21 -1.31 -8.43
CA PHE A 11 0.88 -2.28 -8.38
C PHE A 11 1.40 -2.35 -6.95
N THR A 12 1.56 -3.55 -6.38
CA THR A 12 2.16 -3.73 -5.04
C THR A 12 3.24 -4.79 -5.00
N SER A 13 4.22 -4.62 -4.12
CA SER A 13 5.23 -5.66 -3.84
C SER A 13 5.77 -5.57 -2.42
N CYS A 14 6.04 -6.73 -1.82
CA CYS A 14 6.71 -6.86 -0.53
C CYS A 14 8.22 -6.86 -0.73
N LEU A 15 8.92 -5.93 -0.08
CA LEU A 15 10.38 -5.83 -0.06
C LEU A 15 11.01 -6.77 1.00
N GLY A 16 10.18 -7.56 1.68
CA GLY A 16 10.59 -8.44 2.76
C GLY A 16 10.99 -7.67 4.02
N PHE A 17 12.10 -8.10 4.61
CA PHE A 17 12.66 -7.56 5.86
C PHE A 17 13.87 -6.64 5.61
N SER A 18 14.23 -6.40 4.35
CA SER A 18 15.38 -5.58 3.94
C SER A 18 15.08 -4.08 4.07
N THR A 19 16.12 -3.28 4.30
CA THR A 19 16.04 -1.80 4.29
C THR A 19 16.14 -1.19 2.90
N SER A 20 16.29 -2.00 1.85
CA SER A 20 16.38 -1.53 0.46
C SER A 20 15.09 -0.84 0.04
N LEU A 21 15.23 0.36 -0.53
CA LEU A 21 14.14 1.13 -1.11
C LEU A 21 14.09 0.87 -2.62
N ASP A 22 12.97 0.39 -3.14
CA ASP A 22 12.71 0.35 -4.57
C ASP A 22 11.74 1.50 -4.91
N GLY A 23 12.25 2.52 -5.59
CA GLY A 23 11.51 3.70 -6.01
C GLY A 23 11.20 3.62 -7.50
N THR A 24 10.32 2.71 -7.90
CA THR A 24 9.84 2.66 -9.29
C THR A 24 8.57 3.51 -9.47
N ALA A 25 8.32 3.94 -10.71
CA ALA A 25 7.15 4.73 -11.05
C ALA A 25 5.87 3.86 -11.18
N PRO A 26 4.67 4.44 -11.01
CA PRO A 26 3.41 3.74 -11.30
C PRO A 26 3.34 3.18 -12.72
N MET A 27 2.63 2.06 -12.89
CA MET A 27 2.48 1.39 -14.20
C MET A 27 1.60 2.17 -15.18
N CYS A 28 0.79 3.12 -14.69
CA CYS A 28 -0.03 4.01 -15.51
C CYS A 28 -0.18 5.39 -14.85
N LEU A 29 -0.61 6.38 -15.63
CA LEU A 29 -0.76 7.77 -15.18
C LEU A 29 -1.71 7.92 -13.97
N HIS A 30 -2.85 7.23 -14.01
CA HIS A 30 -3.89 7.25 -12.97
C HIS A 30 -3.73 6.11 -11.95
N GLY A 31 -2.49 5.65 -11.75
CA GLY A 31 -2.18 4.52 -10.89
C GLY A 31 -1.26 4.88 -9.73
N TYR A 32 -1.20 3.95 -8.79
CA TYR A 32 -0.29 3.93 -7.66
C TYR A 32 0.70 2.79 -7.82
N ARG A 33 1.88 3.00 -7.27
CA ARG A 33 2.80 1.93 -6.92
C ARG A 33 3.05 1.95 -5.42
N VAL A 34 2.84 0.79 -4.80
CA VAL A 34 2.95 0.63 -3.35
C VAL A 34 3.94 -0.47 -3.02
N PHE A 35 5.05 -0.13 -2.41
CA PHE A 35 5.93 -1.11 -1.78
C PHE A 35 5.69 -1.15 -0.29
N TYR A 36 5.94 -2.30 0.33
CA TYR A 36 5.94 -2.39 1.78
C TYR A 36 7.00 -3.33 2.29
N ARG A 37 7.49 -3.05 3.50
CA ARG A 37 8.39 -3.93 4.26
C ARG A 37 7.80 -4.22 5.61
N ILE A 38 8.13 -5.39 6.14
CA ILE A 38 7.68 -5.84 7.46
C ILE A 38 8.86 -5.68 8.42
N GLY A 39 8.73 -4.77 9.37
CA GLY A 39 9.66 -4.63 10.50
C GLY A 39 9.16 -5.39 11.73
N SER A 40 9.99 -5.42 12.78
CA SER A 40 9.62 -5.98 14.08
C SER A 40 8.40 -5.30 14.69
N ASP A 41 8.34 -3.97 14.58
CA ASP A 41 7.36 -3.14 15.31
C ASP A 41 6.32 -2.47 14.40
N ALA A 42 6.59 -2.43 13.09
CA ALA A 42 5.75 -1.72 12.13
C ALA A 42 5.89 -2.29 10.71
N ILE A 43 4.84 -2.09 9.91
CA ILE A 43 4.89 -2.24 8.46
C ILE A 43 5.12 -0.85 7.87
N THR A 44 6.19 -0.68 7.07
CA THR A 44 6.44 0.61 6.40
C THR A 44 5.92 0.53 4.97
N PHE A 45 5.10 1.48 4.56
CA PHE A 45 4.59 1.61 3.19
C PHE A 45 5.31 2.73 2.44
N PHE A 46 5.61 2.50 1.16
CA PHE A 46 6.11 3.48 0.21
C PHE A 46 5.07 3.62 -0.90
N VAL A 47 4.43 4.78 -0.99
CA VAL A 47 3.32 5.05 -1.93
C VAL A 47 3.77 6.10 -2.93
N SER A 48 3.73 5.78 -4.23
CA SER A 48 4.02 6.72 -5.31
C SER A 48 2.85 6.81 -6.30
N ALA A 49 2.69 8.00 -6.86
CA ALA A 49 1.74 8.33 -7.93
C ALA A 49 2.36 9.45 -8.79
N TYR A 50 1.84 9.69 -9.99
CA TYR A 50 2.26 10.82 -10.81
C TYR A 50 1.64 12.12 -10.30
N VAL A 51 2.47 13.14 -10.04
CA VAL A 51 2.05 14.44 -9.47
C VAL A 51 1.01 15.17 -10.34
N ASN A 52 1.03 14.94 -11.66
CA ASN A 52 0.14 15.57 -12.62
C ASN A 52 -1.20 14.83 -12.82
N CYS A 53 -1.48 13.77 -12.06
CA CYS A 53 -2.76 13.07 -12.12
C CYS A 53 -3.67 13.49 -10.96
N SER A 54 -4.75 14.22 -11.27
CA SER A 54 -5.76 14.66 -10.31
C SER A 54 -6.51 13.52 -9.62
N ASP A 55 -6.53 12.35 -10.25
CA ASP A 55 -7.29 11.18 -9.77
C ASP A 55 -6.51 10.40 -8.70
N THR A 56 -5.23 10.73 -8.50
CA THR A 56 -4.36 10.07 -7.53
C THR A 56 -3.92 11.00 -6.41
N ASN A 57 -3.93 10.49 -5.17
CA ASN A 57 -3.46 11.20 -3.98
C ASN A 57 -2.76 10.20 -3.05
N THR A 58 -1.42 10.30 -2.98
CA THR A 58 -0.58 9.35 -2.22
C THR A 58 -0.85 9.42 -0.72
N GLN A 59 -1.10 10.62 -0.17
CA GLN A 59 -1.39 10.81 1.25
C GLN A 59 -2.73 10.17 1.62
N ALA A 60 -3.78 10.44 0.83
CA ALA A 60 -5.11 9.87 1.08
C ALA A 60 -5.10 8.34 1.02
N LEU A 61 -4.31 7.75 0.10
CA LEU A 61 -4.14 6.30 0.04
C LEU A 61 -3.36 5.77 1.25
N ALA A 62 -2.27 6.42 1.64
CA ALA A 62 -1.48 6.04 2.83
C ALA A 62 -2.33 6.08 4.11
N ASP A 63 -3.09 7.15 4.34
CA ASP A 63 -3.99 7.30 5.48
C ASP A 63 -5.08 6.20 5.48
N SER A 64 -5.58 5.85 4.31
CA SER A 64 -6.58 4.79 4.16
C SER A 64 -6.00 3.41 4.49
N ILE A 65 -4.77 3.12 4.03
CA ILE A 65 -4.07 1.88 4.36
C ILE A 65 -3.87 1.78 5.88
N GLU A 66 -3.35 2.83 6.50
CA GLU A 66 -3.10 2.87 7.95
C GLU A 66 -4.39 2.64 8.74
N ARG A 67 -5.45 3.40 8.44
CA ARG A 67 -6.74 3.28 9.12
C ARG A 67 -7.31 1.86 8.99
N THR A 68 -7.33 1.31 7.79
CA THR A 68 -7.88 -0.04 7.56
C THR A 68 -7.07 -1.12 8.27
N LEU A 69 -5.74 -1.01 8.33
CA LEU A 69 -4.92 -1.96 9.09
C LEU A 69 -5.18 -1.89 10.59
N ILE A 70 -5.37 -0.70 11.14
CA ILE A 70 -5.76 -0.51 12.54
C ILE A 70 -7.13 -1.15 12.79
N GLU A 71 -8.11 -0.91 11.93
CA GLU A 71 -9.45 -1.49 12.02
C GLU A 71 -9.41 -3.03 12.00
N VAL A 72 -8.65 -3.61 11.07
CA VAL A 72 -8.47 -5.08 10.97
C VAL A 72 -7.83 -5.63 12.25
N LYS A 73 -6.76 -4.99 12.73
CA LYS A 73 -6.09 -5.37 13.99
C LYS A 73 -7.07 -5.32 15.16
N THR A 74 -7.80 -4.22 15.31
CA THR A 74 -8.77 -4.04 16.40
C THR A 74 -9.90 -5.06 16.31
N SER A 75 -10.42 -5.34 15.10
CA SER A 75 -11.45 -6.35 14.88
C SER A 75 -10.97 -7.74 15.29
N PHE A 76 -9.77 -8.12 14.86
CA PHE A 76 -9.16 -9.41 15.22
C PHE A 76 -8.94 -9.55 16.73
N MET A 77 -8.41 -8.51 17.38
CA MET A 77 -8.19 -8.53 18.83
C MET A 77 -9.48 -8.64 19.65
N LYS A 78 -10.58 -8.02 19.19
CA LYS A 78 -11.89 -8.15 19.83
C LYS A 78 -12.41 -9.58 19.71
N SER A 79 -12.30 -10.21 18.54
CA SER A 79 -12.76 -11.59 18.31
C SER A 79 -12.01 -12.61 19.17
N ASN A 80 -10.70 -12.42 19.38
CA ASN A 80 -9.89 -13.31 20.23
C ASN A 80 -10.08 -13.10 21.73
N LEU A 81 -10.80 -12.06 22.16
CA LEU A 81 -11.10 -11.84 23.59
C LEU A 81 -12.35 -12.62 24.06
N PHE A 82 -13.10 -13.23 23.12
CA PHE A 82 -14.31 -14.01 23.38
C PHE A 82 -14.14 -15.53 23.11
N MET A 83 -12.89 -16.00 22.92
CA MET A 83 -12.51 -17.42 22.99
C MET A 83 -11.73 -17.67 24.27
#